data_AF-A0A0C9Y8Q4-F1
#
_entry.id   AF-A0A0C9Y8Q4-F1
#
_cell.length_a   1.000
_cell.length_b   1.000
_cell.length_c   1.000
_cell.angle_alpha   90.00
_cell.angle_beta   90.00
_cell.angle_gamma   90.00
#
_symmetry.space_group_name_H-M   'P 1'
#
loop_
_entity.id
_entity.type
_entity.pdbx_description
1 polymer ?
#
loop_
_entity_poly.entity_id
_entity_poly.type
_entity_poly.pdbx_seq_one_letter_code
_entity_poly.pdbx_strand_id
1 'polypeptide(L)'
;MVRGTGKVLHKEYILHRIINRYMSRQVLITDETGKYKNYRRGGGRSFSKHLDLNADGTAVPADDRKKSRELDEDDSDSDEEASSEEDEEDEEEEDEQGETSISQPQLSREERRALKAQEKLKKQQQPDADEDEEDPDLINPNHVQRKLNISDIGSPRQLTRKERYAKEKQEAKDRYWKLQAAGKTVEAQADLARLQRIREEREAAQAKRKAEAEAKAAEIEAKKKAAAAGKRL
;
A
#
# COMPACT_ATOMS: atom_id res chain seq x y z
N MET A 1 -30.31 67.32 -22.20
CA MET A 1 -30.77 66.81 -20.89
C MET A 1 -31.81 65.73 -21.19
N VAL A 2 -31.86 64.50 -20.68
CA VAL A 2 -31.58 63.93 -19.36
C VAL A 2 -31.07 62.48 -19.52
N ARG A 3 -30.28 62.03 -18.53
CA ARG A 3 -29.44 60.83 -18.49
C ARG A 3 -30.23 59.56 -18.12
N GLY A 4 -29.58 58.42 -18.32
CA GLY A 4 -30.15 57.07 -18.24
C GLY A 4 -30.61 56.60 -16.86
N THR A 5 -31.57 55.67 -16.88
CA THR A 5 -32.04 54.87 -15.73
C THR A 5 -32.53 53.47 -16.15
N GLY A 6 -31.93 52.87 -17.19
CA GLY A 6 -32.41 51.60 -17.76
C GLY A 6 -31.72 50.31 -17.28
N LYS A 7 -30.61 50.40 -16.51
CA LYS A 7 -29.75 49.24 -16.19
C LYS A 7 -29.74 48.82 -14.72
N VAL A 8 -30.50 49.49 -13.86
CA VAL A 8 -30.56 49.19 -12.42
C VAL A 8 -31.64 48.15 -12.10
N LEU A 9 -32.74 48.12 -12.88
CA LEU A 9 -33.90 47.28 -12.60
C LEU A 9 -33.67 45.77 -12.86
N HIS A 10 -32.68 45.38 -13.69
CA HIS A 10 -32.41 43.97 -13.97
C HIS A 10 -31.46 43.32 -12.94
N LYS A 11 -30.52 44.10 -12.37
CA LYS A 11 -29.59 43.60 -11.34
C LYS A 11 -30.30 43.40 -9.99
N GLU A 12 -31.19 44.31 -9.63
CA GLU A 12 -32.07 44.20 -8.45
C GLU A 12 -32.98 42.95 -8.51
N TYR A 13 -33.53 42.63 -9.70
CA TYR A 13 -34.39 41.46 -9.92
C TYR A 13 -33.62 40.13 -9.84
N ILE A 14 -32.37 40.11 -10.32
CA ILE A 14 -31.51 38.92 -10.24
C ILE A 14 -31.05 38.67 -8.80
N LEU A 15 -30.66 39.72 -8.07
CA LEU A 15 -30.28 39.63 -6.65
C LEU A 15 -31.47 39.17 -5.78
N HIS A 16 -32.66 39.71 -5.97
CA HIS A 16 -33.87 39.25 -5.25
C HIS A 16 -34.23 37.80 -5.56
N ARG A 17 -34.02 37.33 -6.80
CA ARG A 17 -34.25 35.92 -7.17
C ARG A 17 -33.22 34.97 -6.57
N ILE A 18 -31.97 35.41 -6.42
CA ILE A 18 -30.90 34.63 -5.76
C ILE A 18 -31.15 34.57 -4.26
N ILE A 19 -31.51 35.67 -3.62
CA ILE A 19 -31.79 35.75 -2.17
C ILE A 19 -33.03 34.90 -1.80
N ASN A 20 -34.13 34.99 -2.56
CA ASN A 20 -35.30 34.14 -2.32
C ASN A 20 -35.02 32.65 -2.60
N ARG A 21 -34.15 32.33 -3.57
CA ARG A 21 -33.69 30.95 -3.79
C ARG A 21 -32.81 30.43 -2.66
N TYR A 22 -32.06 31.31 -1.97
CA TYR A 22 -31.23 30.94 -0.82
C TYR A 22 -32.05 30.83 0.47
N MET A 23 -33.04 31.70 0.71
CA MET A 23 -33.90 31.62 1.89
C MET A 23 -34.96 30.51 1.82
N SER A 24 -35.47 30.16 0.63
CA SER A 24 -36.37 29.00 0.49
C SER A 24 -35.65 27.64 0.46
N ARG A 25 -34.30 27.63 0.43
CA ARG A 25 -33.49 26.39 0.49
C ARG A 25 -32.96 26.08 1.90
N GLN A 26 -33.17 26.98 2.86
CA GLN A 26 -32.86 26.78 4.29
C GLN A 26 -34.07 26.36 5.15
N VAL A 27 -35.28 26.25 4.58
CA VAL A 27 -36.52 25.97 5.35
C VAL A 27 -37.20 24.66 4.93
N LEU A 28 -36.48 23.74 4.28
CA LEU A 28 -37.01 22.40 3.93
C LEU A 28 -36.01 21.28 4.26
N ILE A 29 -35.51 21.28 5.50
CA ILE A 29 -34.96 20.09 6.17
C ILE A 29 -35.56 20.05 7.58
N THR A 30 -36.88 19.89 7.64
CA THR A 30 -37.58 19.37 8.81
C THR A 30 -38.56 18.33 8.29
N ASP A 31 -38.01 17.22 7.80
CA ASP A 31 -38.77 16.00 7.62
C ASP A 31 -39.05 15.42 9.01
N GLU A 32 -40.05 15.99 9.68
CA GLU A 32 -40.79 15.31 10.72
C GLU A 32 -41.66 14.23 10.06
N THR A 33 -41.01 13.14 9.62
CA THR A 33 -41.68 11.87 9.36
C THR A 33 -41.15 10.86 10.38
N GLY A 34 -42.03 10.45 11.27
CA GLY A 34 -41.71 9.73 12.49
C GLY A 34 -40.99 8.40 12.27
N LYS A 35 -40.01 8.15 13.14
CA LYS A 35 -39.77 6.89 13.86
C LYS A 35 -40.12 5.59 13.12
N TYR A 36 -39.65 5.41 11.90
CA TYR A 36 -39.24 4.11 11.39
C TYR A 36 -37.94 4.34 10.64
N LYS A 37 -36.82 4.04 11.30
CA LYS A 37 -35.60 3.73 10.56
C LYS A 37 -36.00 2.56 9.67
N ASN A 38 -36.21 2.80 8.38
CA ASN A 38 -36.14 1.72 7.41
C ASN A 38 -34.70 1.22 7.51
N TYR A 39 -34.47 0.26 8.40
CA TYR A 39 -33.28 -0.58 8.34
C TYR A 39 -33.37 -1.26 6.98
N ARG A 40 -32.83 -0.62 5.95
CA ARG A 40 -32.42 -1.33 4.76
C ARG A 40 -31.34 -2.28 5.26
N ARG A 41 -31.74 -3.51 5.62
CA ARG A 41 -30.83 -4.65 5.72
C ARG A 41 -29.96 -4.58 4.47
N GLY A 42 -28.65 -4.60 4.69
CA GLY A 42 -27.60 -4.23 3.75
C GLY A 42 -27.96 -4.50 2.29
N GLY A 43 -27.74 -3.50 1.44
CA GLY A 43 -27.78 -3.67 0.00
C GLY A 43 -26.81 -4.79 -0.39
N GLY A 44 -27.36 -5.92 -0.84
CA GLY A 44 -26.55 -7.08 -1.22
C GLY A 44 -25.49 -6.69 -2.25
N ARG A 45 -24.29 -7.26 -2.12
CA ARG A 45 -23.18 -7.08 -3.08
C ARG A 45 -23.71 -7.46 -4.47
N SER A 46 -23.75 -6.49 -5.37
CA SER A 46 -24.10 -6.74 -6.77
C SER A 46 -22.91 -7.39 -7.44
N PHE A 47 -22.89 -8.72 -7.48
CA PHE A 47 -21.93 -9.43 -8.33
C PHE A 47 -22.21 -9.06 -9.79
N SER A 48 -21.17 -8.71 -10.54
CA SER A 48 -21.28 -8.52 -11.98
C SER A 48 -21.78 -9.82 -12.60
N LYS A 49 -22.97 -9.77 -13.22
CA LYS A 49 -23.63 -10.95 -13.82
C LYS A 49 -22.97 -11.37 -15.14
N HIS A 50 -22.01 -10.61 -15.62
CA HIS A 50 -21.30 -10.81 -16.89
C HIS A 50 -19.80 -10.87 -16.63
N LEU A 51 -19.30 -12.08 -16.39
CA LEU A 51 -17.88 -12.39 -16.30
C LEU A 51 -17.47 -13.11 -17.59
N ASP A 52 -16.43 -12.61 -18.24
CA ASP A 52 -15.79 -13.27 -19.38
C ASP A 52 -14.51 -13.96 -18.91
N LEU A 53 -14.18 -15.10 -19.52
CA LEU A 53 -12.91 -15.77 -19.27
C LEU A 53 -11.79 -15.05 -20.05
N ASN A 54 -10.73 -14.70 -19.33
CA ASN A 54 -9.49 -14.22 -19.94
C ASN A 54 -8.68 -15.39 -20.53
N ALA A 55 -7.62 -15.06 -21.30
CA ALA A 55 -6.71 -16.06 -21.89
C ALA A 55 -6.10 -17.00 -20.84
N ASP A 56 -5.95 -16.53 -19.60
CA ASP A 56 -5.43 -17.28 -18.46
C ASP A 56 -6.52 -18.07 -17.70
N GLY A 57 -7.76 -18.10 -18.20
CA GLY A 57 -8.87 -18.84 -17.61
C GLY A 57 -9.54 -18.18 -16.40
N THR A 58 -9.14 -16.96 -16.03
CA THR A 58 -9.71 -16.19 -14.92
C THR A 58 -10.97 -15.42 -15.37
N ALA A 59 -12.04 -15.51 -14.59
CA ALA A 59 -13.31 -14.82 -14.85
C ALA A 59 -13.24 -13.36 -14.40
N VAL A 60 -13.29 -12.41 -15.34
CA VAL A 60 -13.16 -10.97 -15.07
C VAL A 60 -14.38 -10.22 -15.66
N PRO A 61 -14.89 -9.17 -14.99
CA PRO A 61 -16.01 -8.39 -15.51
C PRO A 61 -15.70 -7.78 -16.88
N ALA A 62 -16.66 -7.90 -17.81
CA ALA A 62 -16.48 -7.43 -19.19
C ALA A 62 -16.21 -5.92 -19.31
N ASP A 63 -16.66 -5.12 -18.33
CA ASP A 63 -16.53 -3.66 -18.34
C ASP A 63 -15.09 -3.17 -18.03
N ASP A 64 -14.27 -3.95 -17.33
CA ASP A 64 -12.87 -3.56 -17.01
C ASP A 64 -11.96 -3.50 -18.24
N ARG A 65 -12.32 -4.22 -19.32
CA ARG A 65 -11.59 -4.19 -20.59
C ARG A 65 -11.69 -2.85 -21.32
N LYS A 66 -12.71 -2.03 -21.05
CA LYS A 66 -12.83 -0.69 -21.66
C LYS A 66 -12.04 0.36 -20.89
N LYS A 67 -11.99 0.28 -19.55
CA LYS A 67 -11.32 1.28 -18.72
C LYS A 67 -9.79 1.23 -18.83
N SER A 68 -9.22 0.04 -19.06
CA SER A 68 -7.77 -0.12 -19.24
C SER A 68 -7.22 0.44 -20.55
N ARG A 69 -8.05 0.63 -21.60
CA ARG A 69 -7.58 1.22 -22.87
C ARG A 69 -7.59 2.75 -22.90
N GLU A 70 -8.29 3.40 -21.97
CA GLU A 70 -8.45 4.86 -21.94
C GLU A 70 -7.42 5.55 -21.02
N LEU A 71 -6.62 4.78 -20.26
CA LEU A 71 -5.69 5.30 -19.25
C LEU A 71 -4.22 5.42 -19.72
N ASP A 72 -3.92 5.11 -20.98
CA ASP A 72 -2.54 5.12 -21.51
C ASP A 72 -2.05 6.49 -22.02
N GLU A 73 -2.84 7.57 -21.94
CA GLU A 73 -2.48 8.87 -22.56
C GLU A 73 -2.39 10.11 -21.65
N ASP A 74 -2.64 10.05 -20.34
CA ASP A 74 -2.47 11.23 -19.48
C ASP A 74 -2.23 10.81 -18.03
N ASP A 75 -0.96 10.82 -17.58
CA ASP A 75 -0.55 11.61 -16.42
C ASP A 75 0.94 11.39 -16.12
N SER A 76 1.70 12.47 -16.28
CA SER A 76 3.09 12.62 -15.87
C SER A 76 3.16 13.91 -15.07
N ASP A 77 2.96 13.86 -13.75
CA ASP A 77 3.80 14.63 -12.82
C ASP A 77 3.61 14.27 -11.34
N SER A 78 4.74 14.20 -10.65
CA SER A 78 5.01 14.81 -9.34
C SER A 78 4.27 14.35 -8.05
N ASP A 79 5.08 13.69 -7.21
CA ASP A 79 5.41 14.07 -5.81
C ASP A 79 4.71 13.41 -4.60
N GLU A 80 5.60 12.98 -3.70
CA GLU A 80 5.56 13.01 -2.23
C GLU A 80 4.57 12.16 -1.40
N GLU A 81 5.19 11.35 -0.52
CA GLU A 81 4.71 10.89 0.81
C GLU A 81 3.57 9.86 0.86
N ALA A 82 3.92 8.58 0.67
CA ALA A 82 3.12 7.47 1.20
C ALA A 82 3.63 7.10 2.61
N SER A 83 3.17 7.87 3.60
CA SER A 83 3.17 7.48 5.01
C SER A 83 2.52 6.11 5.15
N SER A 84 3.28 5.16 5.71
CA SER A 84 2.82 3.82 6.05
C SER A 84 1.86 3.90 7.23
N GLU A 85 0.59 4.21 6.96
CA GLU A 85 -0.51 3.99 7.91
C GLU A 85 -0.75 2.46 7.96
N GLU A 86 -0.36 1.84 9.08
CA GLU A 86 -0.76 0.47 9.39
C GLU A 86 -2.30 0.43 9.46
N ASP A 87 -2.90 -0.30 8.52
CA ASP A 87 -4.30 -0.67 8.50
C ASP A 87 -4.56 -1.64 9.66
N GLU A 88 -4.87 -1.09 10.83
CA GLU A 88 -5.45 -1.87 11.93
C GLU A 88 -6.87 -2.28 11.50
N GLU A 89 -6.99 -3.51 11.01
CA GLU A 89 -8.24 -4.18 10.70
C GLU A 89 -9.24 -4.02 11.86
N ASP A 90 -10.25 -3.18 11.63
CA ASP A 90 -11.43 -2.99 12.45
C ASP A 90 -12.32 -4.23 12.34
N GLU A 91 -11.99 -5.27 13.10
CA GLU A 91 -12.90 -6.37 13.40
C GLU A 91 -13.97 -5.85 14.38
N GLU A 92 -15.04 -5.26 13.83
CA GLU A 92 -16.32 -5.07 14.52
C GLU A 92 -16.96 -6.45 14.79
N GLU A 93 -16.50 -7.11 15.86
CA GLU A 93 -17.25 -8.21 16.49
C GLU A 93 -18.45 -7.62 17.24
N GLU A 94 -19.62 -7.92 16.68
CA GLU A 94 -20.95 -7.55 17.12
C GLU A 94 -21.37 -8.49 18.26
N ASP A 95 -20.99 -8.17 19.50
CA ASP A 95 -21.51 -8.90 20.66
C ASP A 95 -22.69 -8.17 21.30
N GLU A 96 -23.84 -8.83 21.15
CA GLU A 96 -25.03 -8.70 21.98
C GLU A 96 -24.64 -8.66 23.47
N GLN A 97 -25.05 -7.60 24.16
CA GLN A 97 -25.17 -7.65 25.61
C GLN A 97 -26.39 -6.87 26.07
N GLY A 98 -27.43 -7.68 26.30
CA GLY A 98 -28.14 -7.77 27.56
C GLY A 98 -28.02 -6.60 28.52
N GLU A 99 -29.19 -6.10 28.90
CA GLU A 99 -29.41 -5.27 30.07
C GLU A 99 -28.75 -5.84 31.34
N THR A 100 -28.56 -4.96 32.34
CA THR A 100 -27.97 -5.12 33.69
C THR A 100 -26.48 -4.76 33.71
N SER A 101 -25.96 -3.78 34.45
CA SER A 101 -26.34 -3.23 35.75
C SER A 101 -25.97 -1.74 35.88
N ILE A 102 -26.89 -0.96 36.43
CA ILE A 102 -26.77 0.45 36.77
C ILE A 102 -25.87 0.61 38.01
N SER A 103 -24.55 0.73 37.84
CA SER A 103 -23.63 1.41 38.79
C SER A 103 -22.15 1.23 38.43
N GLN A 104 -21.71 1.77 37.28
CA GLN A 104 -20.29 1.98 36.99
C GLN A 104 -20.10 3.46 36.64
N PRO A 105 -19.02 4.13 37.13
CA PRO A 105 -18.71 5.48 36.68
C PRO A 105 -18.56 5.42 35.15
N GLN A 106 -19.22 6.34 34.45
CA GLN A 106 -19.15 6.37 32.98
C GLN A 106 -17.73 6.77 32.57
N LEU A 107 -16.88 5.77 32.37
CA LEU A 107 -15.55 5.94 31.80
C LEU A 107 -15.70 6.60 30.43
N SER A 108 -14.83 7.56 30.16
CA SER A 108 -14.84 8.25 28.88
C SER A 108 -14.55 7.26 27.75
N ARG A 109 -14.98 7.59 26.53
CA ARG A 109 -14.78 6.74 25.35
C ARG A 109 -13.29 6.43 25.10
N GLU A 110 -12.41 7.33 25.54
CA GLU A 110 -10.96 7.22 25.44
C GLU A 110 -10.41 6.21 26.45
N GLU A 111 -10.87 6.23 27.70
CA GLU A 111 -10.49 5.26 28.73
C GLU A 111 -10.92 3.84 28.35
N ARG A 112 -12.12 3.68 27.77
CA ARG A 112 -12.60 2.37 27.30
C ARG A 112 -11.78 1.83 26.11
N ARG A 113 -11.33 2.71 25.22
CA ARG A 113 -10.45 2.35 24.10
C ARG A 113 -9.05 1.98 24.60
N ALA A 114 -8.50 2.73 25.56
CA ALA A 114 -7.19 2.45 26.14
C ALA A 114 -7.15 1.10 26.88
N LEU A 115 -8.21 0.76 27.62
CA LEU A 115 -8.31 -0.54 28.30
C LEU A 115 -8.38 -1.70 27.30
N LYS A 116 -9.19 -1.57 26.24
CA LYS A 116 -9.25 -2.58 25.17
C LYS A 116 -7.92 -2.73 24.43
N ALA A 117 -7.21 -1.63 24.16
CA ALA A 117 -5.90 -1.68 23.53
C ALA A 117 -4.87 -2.41 24.41
N GLN A 118 -4.86 -2.13 25.72
CA GLN A 118 -3.99 -2.82 26.67
C GLN A 118 -4.30 -4.31 26.80
N GLU A 119 -5.58 -4.70 26.72
CA GLU A 119 -6.00 -6.10 26.75
C GLU A 119 -5.59 -6.86 25.48
N LYS A 120 -5.73 -6.24 24.30
CA LYS A 120 -5.23 -6.79 23.02
C LYS A 120 -3.70 -6.97 23.03
N LEU A 121 -2.97 -5.98 23.54
CA LEU A 121 -1.51 -6.07 23.70
C LEU A 121 -1.08 -7.20 24.65
N LYS A 122 -1.80 -7.41 25.75
CA LYS A 122 -1.56 -8.55 26.65
C LYS A 122 -1.83 -9.89 25.97
N LYS A 123 -2.92 -10.01 25.21
CA LYS A 123 -3.28 -11.23 24.48
C LYS A 123 -2.29 -11.55 23.36
N GLN A 124 -1.72 -10.55 22.70
CA GLN A 124 -0.66 -10.74 21.70
C GLN A 124 0.70 -11.14 22.30
N GLN A 125 0.99 -10.76 23.56
CA GLN A 125 2.24 -11.13 24.24
C GLN A 125 2.23 -12.54 24.84
N GLN A 126 1.08 -13.24 24.84
CA GLN A 126 0.96 -14.65 25.21
C GLN A 126 0.43 -15.48 24.03
N PRO A 127 1.26 -15.77 23.01
CA PRO A 127 0.85 -16.65 21.92
C PRO A 127 0.82 -18.14 22.32
N ASP A 128 1.31 -18.51 23.51
CA ASP A 128 1.51 -19.89 23.95
C ASP A 128 0.69 -20.30 25.19
N ALA A 129 -0.23 -19.46 25.68
CA ALA A 129 -1.02 -19.77 26.87
C ALA A 129 -2.29 -20.60 26.60
N ASP A 130 -2.64 -20.85 25.32
CA ASP A 130 -3.85 -21.56 24.93
C ASP A 130 -3.63 -23.05 24.57
N GLU A 131 -2.40 -23.58 24.65
CA GLU A 131 -2.15 -25.01 24.34
C GLU A 131 -2.07 -25.94 25.56
N ASP A 132 -1.94 -25.42 26.80
CA ASP A 132 -1.75 -26.28 27.99
C ASP A 132 -2.66 -25.95 29.20
N GLU A 133 -3.48 -24.90 29.13
CA GLU A 133 -4.55 -24.64 30.11
C GLU A 133 -5.90 -25.14 29.56
N GLU A 134 -5.95 -26.43 29.20
CA GLU A 134 -7.22 -27.13 28.98
C GLU A 134 -7.96 -27.19 30.32
N ASP A 135 -8.79 -26.18 30.58
CA ASP A 135 -9.74 -26.18 31.68
C ASP A 135 -10.50 -27.53 31.63
N PRO A 136 -10.40 -28.41 32.65
CA PRO A 136 -10.84 -29.80 32.57
C PRO A 136 -12.36 -29.93 32.32
N ASP A 137 -13.10 -28.84 32.48
CA ASP A 137 -14.54 -28.75 32.23
C ASP A 137 -14.89 -28.34 30.77
N LEU A 138 -13.90 -27.89 29.99
CA LEU A 138 -14.03 -27.44 28.58
C LEU A 138 -13.48 -28.44 27.56
N ILE A 139 -13.10 -29.65 28.00
CA ILE A 139 -12.63 -30.71 27.11
C ILE A 139 -13.78 -31.13 26.19
N ASN A 140 -13.67 -30.77 24.90
CA ASN A 140 -14.64 -31.18 23.90
C ASN A 140 -14.64 -32.71 23.77
N PRO A 141 -15.74 -33.42 24.08
CA PRO A 141 -15.78 -34.89 24.05
C PRO A 141 -15.64 -35.48 22.63
N ASN A 142 -15.75 -34.66 21.58
CA ASN A 142 -15.42 -35.04 20.20
C ASN A 142 -13.93 -34.80 19.83
N HIS A 143 -13.12 -34.27 20.75
CA HIS A 143 -11.68 -34.14 20.53
C HIS A 143 -10.99 -35.50 20.72
N VAL A 144 -10.93 -36.27 19.63
CA VAL A 144 -10.28 -37.59 19.65
C VAL A 144 -8.79 -37.40 19.39
N GLN A 145 -7.96 -37.51 20.43
CA GLN A 145 -6.51 -37.58 20.26
C GLN A 145 -6.15 -38.80 19.42
N ARG A 146 -5.55 -38.59 18.24
CA ARG A 146 -5.17 -39.66 17.32
C ARG A 146 -4.25 -40.65 18.03
N LYS A 147 -4.65 -41.93 18.05
CA LYS A 147 -3.82 -43.03 18.55
C LYS A 147 -2.68 -43.31 17.57
N LEU A 148 -1.44 -43.01 17.94
CA LEU A 148 -0.24 -43.31 17.15
C LEU A 148 0.13 -44.79 17.31
N ASN A 149 0.58 -45.43 16.21
CA ASN A 149 1.10 -46.80 16.25
C ASN A 149 2.60 -46.78 16.64
N ILE A 150 3.12 -47.88 17.21
CA ILE A 150 4.52 -47.99 17.66
C ILE A 150 5.53 -47.66 16.53
N SER A 151 5.17 -47.94 15.28
CA SER A 151 5.97 -47.61 14.08
C SER A 151 6.06 -46.12 13.75
N ASP A 152 5.11 -45.29 14.21
CA ASP A 152 5.07 -43.84 13.93
C ASP A 152 5.93 -43.03 14.91
N ILE A 153 6.43 -43.65 15.99
CA ILE A 153 7.18 -42.98 17.05
C ILE A 153 8.61 -42.61 16.58
N GLY A 154 9.16 -43.34 15.60
CA GLY A 154 10.52 -43.13 15.09
C GLY A 154 10.61 -42.42 13.72
N SER A 155 9.47 -42.18 13.06
CA SER A 155 9.46 -41.53 11.74
C SER A 155 9.42 -40.01 11.90
N PRO A 156 10.21 -39.23 11.11
CA PRO A 156 10.11 -37.78 11.15
C PRO A 156 8.67 -37.38 10.82
N ARG A 157 8.04 -36.59 11.70
CA ARG A 157 6.70 -36.07 11.48
C ARG A 157 6.66 -35.38 10.12
N GLN A 158 5.78 -35.86 9.24
CA GLN A 158 5.54 -35.18 7.98
C GLN A 158 5.00 -33.80 8.31
N LEU A 159 5.66 -32.76 7.80
CA LEU A 159 5.27 -31.38 8.03
C LEU A 159 3.80 -31.20 7.67
N THR A 160 3.08 -30.52 8.56
CA THR A 160 1.68 -30.20 8.32
C THR A 160 1.55 -29.40 7.01
N ARG A 161 0.36 -29.42 6.39
CA ARG A 161 0.14 -28.67 5.13
C ARG A 161 0.53 -27.19 5.28
N LYS A 162 0.26 -26.61 6.46
CA LYS A 162 0.65 -25.24 6.81
C LYS A 162 2.18 -25.07 6.87
N GLU A 163 2.88 -25.97 7.55
CA GLU A 163 4.35 -25.93 7.65
C GLU A 163 5.05 -26.12 6.30
N ARG A 164 4.52 -26.99 5.42
CA ARG A 164 5.08 -27.17 4.07
C ARG A 164 4.98 -25.88 3.26
N TYR A 165 3.82 -25.24 3.27
CA TYR A 165 3.64 -23.97 2.57
C TYR A 165 4.49 -22.85 3.18
N ALA A 166 4.63 -22.81 4.51
CA ALA A 166 5.50 -21.86 5.18
C ALA A 166 6.97 -22.02 4.77
N LYS A 167 7.47 -23.27 4.70
CA LYS A 167 8.83 -23.56 4.23
C LYS A 167 9.01 -23.21 2.75
N GLU A 168 8.07 -23.58 1.89
CA GLU A 168 8.15 -23.24 0.47
C GLU A 168 8.15 -21.72 0.25
N LYS A 169 7.35 -20.97 1.03
CA LYS A 169 7.35 -19.51 1.02
C LYS A 169 8.69 -18.94 1.48
N GLN A 170 9.32 -19.51 2.51
CA GLN A 170 10.65 -19.11 2.96
C GLN A 170 11.72 -19.42 1.90
N GLU A 171 11.72 -20.63 1.34
CA GLU A 171 12.66 -21.06 0.30
C GLU A 171 12.52 -20.22 -0.98
N ALA A 172 11.30 -19.84 -1.38
CA ALA A 172 11.06 -18.98 -2.52
C ALA A 172 11.64 -17.57 -2.30
N LYS A 173 11.46 -17.01 -1.10
CA LYS A 173 12.05 -15.74 -0.70
C LYS A 173 13.58 -15.81 -0.68
N ASP A 174 14.15 -16.84 -0.06
CA ASP A 174 15.60 -17.05 0.01
C ASP A 174 16.20 -17.24 -1.38
N ARG A 175 15.51 -17.97 -2.28
CA ARG A 175 15.92 -18.11 -3.67
C ARG A 175 15.89 -16.77 -4.40
N TYR A 176 14.86 -15.96 -4.20
CA TYR A 176 14.78 -14.62 -4.78
C TYR A 176 15.93 -13.73 -4.28
N TRP A 177 16.15 -13.66 -2.96
CA TRP A 177 17.27 -12.92 -2.38
C TRP A 177 18.63 -13.41 -2.88
N LYS A 178 18.81 -14.72 -3.00
CA LYS A 178 20.04 -15.31 -3.56
C LYS A 178 20.24 -14.92 -5.02
N LEU A 179 19.18 -14.87 -5.83
CA LEU A 179 19.26 -14.42 -7.23
C LEU A 179 19.51 -12.92 -7.33
N GLN A 180 18.92 -12.11 -6.46
CA GLN A 180 19.15 -10.67 -6.36
C GLN A 180 20.61 -10.38 -6.02
N ALA A 181 21.12 -11.03 -4.97
CA ALA A 181 22.51 -10.91 -4.56
C ALA A 181 23.50 -11.39 -5.64
N ALA A 182 23.12 -12.41 -6.42
CA ALA A 182 23.89 -12.87 -7.56
C ALA A 182 23.79 -11.96 -8.80
N GLY A 183 22.98 -10.90 -8.78
CA GLY A 183 22.80 -10.01 -9.92
C GLY A 183 22.01 -10.61 -11.07
N LYS A 184 21.20 -11.64 -10.82
CA LYS A 184 20.47 -12.39 -11.87
C LYS A 184 19.03 -11.97 -12.08
N THR A 185 18.48 -11.19 -11.15
CA THR A 185 17.15 -10.58 -11.30
C THR A 185 17.22 -9.40 -12.25
N VAL A 186 16.09 -9.05 -12.88
CA VAL A 186 16.02 -7.93 -13.83
C VAL A 186 16.47 -6.62 -13.20
N GLU A 187 16.05 -6.38 -11.95
CA GLU A 187 16.45 -5.20 -11.18
C GLU A 187 17.96 -5.13 -10.93
N ALA A 188 18.56 -6.22 -10.44
CA ALA A 188 19.99 -6.25 -10.14
C ALA A 188 20.84 -6.18 -11.42
N GLN A 189 20.37 -6.77 -12.53
CA GLN A 189 21.00 -6.61 -13.83
C GLN A 189 20.96 -5.16 -14.31
N ALA A 190 19.83 -4.47 -14.14
CA ALA A 190 19.72 -3.06 -14.51
C ALA A 190 20.66 -2.18 -13.68
N ASP A 191 20.78 -2.43 -12.37
CA ASP A 191 21.72 -1.70 -11.52
C ASP A 191 23.19 -1.97 -11.90
N LEU A 192 23.54 -3.24 -12.15
CA LEU A 192 24.87 -3.58 -12.66
C LEU A 192 25.17 -2.92 -14.01
N ALA A 193 24.21 -2.90 -14.93
CA ALA A 193 24.36 -2.22 -16.22
C ALA A 193 24.55 -0.70 -16.05
N ARG A 194 23.83 -0.09 -15.10
CA ARG A 194 24.01 1.32 -14.74
C ARG A 194 25.41 1.58 -14.18
N LEU A 195 25.88 0.73 -13.27
CA LEU A 195 27.23 0.84 -12.69
C LEU A 195 28.32 0.62 -13.74
N GLN A 196 28.12 -0.29 -14.70
CA GLN A 196 29.04 -0.51 -15.82
C GLN A 196 29.17 0.74 -16.70
N ARG A 197 28.05 1.38 -17.08
CA ARG A 197 28.10 2.65 -17.83
C ARG A 197 28.89 3.73 -17.10
N ILE A 198 28.69 3.87 -15.78
CA ILE A 198 29.47 4.84 -14.98
C ILE A 198 30.96 4.50 -14.96
N ARG A 199 31.32 3.21 -14.87
CA ARG A 199 32.73 2.78 -14.94
C ARG A 199 33.32 3.12 -16.30
N GLU A 200 32.63 2.79 -17.39
CA GLU A 200 33.06 3.09 -18.76
C GLU A 200 33.22 4.60 -18.98
N GLU A 201 32.27 5.42 -18.52
CA GLU A 201 32.37 6.88 -18.61
C GLU A 201 33.56 7.43 -17.84
N ARG A 202 33.80 6.91 -16.63
CA ARG A 202 34.95 7.31 -15.80
C ARG A 202 36.27 6.89 -16.45
N GLU A 203 36.36 5.67 -16.95
CA GLU A 203 37.55 5.16 -17.64
C GLU A 203 37.81 5.95 -18.93
N ALA A 204 36.79 6.23 -19.73
CA ALA A 204 36.91 7.05 -20.93
C ALA A 204 37.32 8.49 -20.59
N ALA A 205 36.76 9.09 -19.53
CA ALA A 205 37.17 10.42 -19.08
C ALA A 205 38.61 10.44 -18.55
N GLN A 206 39.03 9.41 -17.81
CA GLN A 206 40.41 9.28 -17.37
C GLN A 206 41.37 9.07 -18.54
N ALA A 207 41.01 8.25 -19.53
CA ALA A 207 41.80 8.04 -20.74
C ALA A 207 41.93 9.33 -21.54
N LYS A 208 40.84 10.10 -21.73
CA LYS A 208 40.88 11.43 -22.36
C LYS A 208 41.81 12.39 -21.61
N ARG A 209 41.69 12.47 -20.28
CA ARG A 209 42.57 13.32 -19.45
C ARG A 209 44.04 12.90 -19.56
N LYS A 210 44.35 11.60 -19.57
CA LYS A 210 45.72 11.08 -19.76
C LYS A 210 46.25 11.42 -21.14
N ALA A 211 45.48 11.18 -22.20
CA ALA A 211 45.88 11.49 -23.58
C ALA A 211 46.12 13.00 -23.78
N GLU A 212 45.27 13.87 -23.24
CA GLU A 212 45.48 15.32 -23.28
C GLU A 212 46.72 15.76 -22.48
N ALA A 213 46.97 15.13 -21.32
CA ALA A 213 48.16 15.42 -20.51
C ALA A 213 49.45 14.98 -21.23
N GLU A 214 49.45 13.80 -21.86
CA GLU A 214 50.57 13.29 -22.65
C GLU A 214 50.83 14.13 -23.89
N ALA A 215 49.77 14.56 -24.60
CA ALA A 215 49.90 15.46 -25.75
C ALA A 215 50.50 16.82 -25.35
N LYS A 216 50.02 17.41 -24.25
CA LYS A 216 50.59 18.66 -23.69
C LYS A 216 52.03 18.47 -23.23
N ALA A 217 52.35 17.35 -22.58
CA ALA A 217 53.71 17.04 -22.16
C ALA A 217 54.66 16.88 -23.36
N ALA A 218 54.24 16.15 -24.40
CA ALA A 218 55.00 15.99 -25.64
C ALA A 218 55.22 17.33 -26.36
N GLU A 219 54.22 18.21 -26.40
CA GLU A 219 54.36 19.56 -26.97
C GLU A 219 55.36 20.41 -26.16
N ILE A 220 55.28 20.38 -24.82
CA ILE A 220 56.22 21.08 -23.94
C ILE A 220 57.64 20.53 -24.12
N GLU A 221 57.81 19.22 -24.22
CA GLU A 221 59.11 18.61 -24.49
C GLU A 221 59.65 18.99 -25.86
N ALA A 222 58.82 18.98 -26.90
CA ALA A 222 59.21 19.41 -28.25
C ALA A 222 59.66 20.88 -28.24
N LYS A 223 58.90 21.77 -27.58
CA LYS A 223 59.27 23.18 -27.40
C LYS A 223 60.57 23.35 -26.62
N LYS A 224 60.77 22.58 -25.53
CA LYS A 224 62.02 22.59 -24.75
C LYS A 224 63.22 22.10 -25.57
N LYS A 225 63.06 21.02 -26.34
CA LYS A 225 64.11 20.48 -27.24
C LYS A 225 64.47 21.48 -28.34
N ALA A 226 63.48 22.12 -28.96
CA ALA A 226 63.71 23.17 -29.95
C ALA A 226 64.43 24.39 -29.36
N ALA A 227 64.03 24.85 -28.17
CA ALA A 227 64.68 25.96 -27.47
C ALA A 227 66.13 25.63 -27.07
N ALA A 228 66.40 24.39 -26.64
CA ALA A 228 67.76 23.93 -26.31
C ALA A 228 68.66 23.83 -27.56
N ALA A 229 68.11 23.43 -28.71
CA ALA A 229 68.83 23.40 -29.97
C ALA A 229 69.16 24.81 -30.49
N GLY A 230 68.23 25.76 -30.36
CA GLY A 230 68.42 27.16 -30.75
C GLY A 230 69.38 27.96 -29.86
N LYS A 231 69.68 27.47 -28.64
CA LYS A 231 70.59 28.14 -27.68
C LYS A 231 72.07 27.71 -27.83
N ARG A 232 72.41 26.84 -28.79
CA ARG A 232 73.79 26.44 -29.11
C ARG A 232 74.37 27.35 -30.20
N LEU A 233 74.66 28.61 -29.86
CA LEU A 233 75.47 29.56 -30.63
C LEU A 233 76.24 30.47 -29.65
#